data_AF-A0AAD3R655-F1
#
_entry.id   AF-A0AAD3R655-F1
#
_cell.length_a   1.000
_cell.length_b   1.000
_cell.length_c   1.000
_cell.angle_alpha   90.00
_cell.angle_beta   90.00
_cell.angle_gamma   90.00
#
_symmetry.space_group_name_H-M   'P 1'
#
loop_
_entity.id
_entity.type
_entity.pdbx_description
1 polymer ?
#
loop_
_entity_poly.entity_id
_entity_poly.type
_entity_poly.pdbx_seq_one_letter_code
_entity_poly.pdbx_strand_id
1 'polypeptide(L)'
;MSESGIEKVKQSLRRVFINNTDSYSSKYIAKFLSECVVGAPVDPDGETETEEKERMNSNFPAFQVVGSISDQSDENRPYVLEEYLQLDRDELLPKLMNCDVVIYNISQHADQVEEAFWAVSALHSKMDTFPGPKMFILISTVMTWACSKPVDPDDLELPFTDEIFWRRRAHPSFKQHIDLEKRVVKMGKTNRTLFSTYVVASGLQYGMGEQVFHFFFK
;
A
#
# COMPACT_ATOMS: atom_id res chain seq x y z
N MET A 1 -21.88 43.81 -10.56
CA MET A 1 -21.87 43.41 -9.13
C MET A 1 -22.73 42.17 -9.03
N SER A 2 -22.30 40.96 -8.69
CA SER A 2 -21.01 40.36 -8.38
C SER A 2 -21.34 38.87 -8.35
N GLU A 3 -20.96 38.13 -9.38
CA GLU A 3 -21.03 36.66 -9.36
C GLU A 3 -19.94 36.17 -8.40
N SER A 4 -20.34 35.87 -7.17
CA SER A 4 -19.46 35.26 -6.18
C SER A 4 -19.24 33.80 -6.58
N GLY A 5 -18.08 33.55 -7.17
CA GLY A 5 -17.59 32.22 -7.52
C GLY A 5 -17.67 31.27 -6.34
N ILE A 6 -18.61 30.34 -6.42
CA ILE A 6 -18.52 29.08 -5.69
C ILE A 6 -17.63 28.19 -6.56
N GLU A 7 -16.31 28.41 -6.49
CA GLU A 7 -15.37 27.33 -6.77
C GLU A 7 -15.57 26.29 -5.66
N LYS A 8 -16.56 25.41 -5.86
CA LYS A 8 -16.59 24.12 -5.21
C LYS A 8 -15.24 23.49 -5.52
N VAL A 9 -14.35 23.44 -4.53
CA VAL A 9 -13.21 22.53 -4.53
C VAL A 9 -13.81 21.16 -4.77
N LYS A 10 -13.80 20.74 -6.03
CA LYS A 10 -14.16 19.40 -6.45
C LYS A 10 -13.08 18.55 -5.81
N GLN A 11 -13.33 18.05 -4.60
CA GLN A 11 -12.41 17.13 -3.93
C GLN A 11 -12.21 15.98 -4.90
N SER A 12 -11.08 16.02 -5.60
CA SER A 12 -10.76 15.03 -6.62
C SER A 12 -10.53 13.72 -5.89
N LEU A 13 -11.28 12.68 -6.28
CA LEU A 13 -11.05 11.33 -5.79
C LEU A 13 -9.57 10.99 -5.91
N ARG A 14 -8.99 10.42 -4.85
CA ARG A 14 -7.59 10.01 -4.86
C ARG A 14 -7.47 8.69 -5.62
N ARG A 15 -6.64 8.67 -6.66
CA ARG A 15 -6.42 7.46 -7.45
C ARG A 15 -5.32 6.61 -6.81
N VAL A 16 -5.63 5.34 -6.54
CA VAL A 16 -4.75 4.42 -5.82
C VAL A 16 -4.42 3.24 -6.73
N PHE A 17 -3.13 3.02 -6.99
CA PHE A 17 -2.65 1.82 -7.64
C PHE A 17 -2.31 0.75 -6.59
N ILE A 18 -2.67 -0.52 -6.86
CA ILE A 18 -2.28 -1.68 -6.06
C ILE A 18 -1.79 -2.79 -7.00
N ASN A 19 -0.61 -3.38 -6.76
CA ASN A 19 -0.16 -4.52 -7.57
C ASN A 19 -0.88 -5.83 -7.17
N ASN A 20 -1.11 -6.69 -8.16
CA ASN A 20 -1.70 -8.03 -8.04
C ASN A 20 -2.97 -8.01 -7.18
N THR A 21 -3.98 -7.27 -7.61
CA THR A 21 -5.29 -7.13 -6.94
C THR A 21 -6.11 -8.43 -6.86
N ASP A 22 -5.66 -9.45 -7.59
CA ASP A 22 -6.11 -10.84 -7.53
C ASP A 22 -5.43 -11.65 -6.40
N SER A 23 -4.32 -11.16 -5.85
CA SER A 23 -3.72 -11.74 -4.64
C SER A 23 -4.60 -11.44 -3.41
N TYR A 24 -4.60 -12.37 -2.44
CA TYR A 24 -5.50 -12.30 -1.30
C TYR A 24 -5.42 -10.95 -0.57
N SER A 25 -4.22 -10.49 -0.21
CA SER A 25 -4.10 -9.32 0.68
C SER A 25 -4.37 -8.03 -0.08
N SER A 26 -3.84 -7.91 -1.30
CA SER A 26 -4.12 -6.77 -2.18
C SER A 26 -5.61 -6.66 -2.52
N LYS A 27 -6.31 -7.80 -2.70
CA LYS A 27 -7.76 -7.86 -2.92
C LYS A 27 -8.54 -7.22 -1.78
N TYR A 28 -8.24 -7.58 -0.53
CA TYR A 28 -8.96 -7.02 0.62
C TYR A 28 -8.60 -5.57 0.88
N ILE A 29 -7.36 -5.14 0.60
CA ILE A 29 -6.98 -3.73 0.64
C ILE A 29 -7.77 -2.93 -0.41
N ALA A 30 -7.85 -3.45 -1.64
CA ALA A 30 -8.63 -2.83 -2.72
C ALA A 30 -10.11 -2.68 -2.35
N LYS A 31 -10.71 -3.76 -1.82
CA LYS A 31 -12.10 -3.77 -1.36
C LYS A 31 -12.34 -2.73 -0.26
N PHE A 32 -11.52 -2.73 0.79
CA PHE A 32 -11.63 -1.78 1.89
C PHE A 32 -11.53 -0.33 1.40
N LEU A 33 -10.53 -0.02 0.56
CA LEU A 33 -10.36 1.33 0.01
C LEU A 33 -11.52 1.77 -0.87
N SER A 34 -12.18 0.85 -1.57
CA SER A 34 -13.37 1.15 -2.38
C SER A 34 -14.61 1.51 -1.54
N GLU A 35 -14.67 1.01 -0.30
CA GLU A 35 -15.77 1.24 0.64
C GLU A 35 -15.57 2.54 1.46
N CYS A 36 -14.36 3.08 1.50
CA CYS A 36 -14.06 4.34 2.18
C CYS A 36 -14.78 5.54 1.52
N VAL A 37 -15.49 6.33 2.32
CA VAL A 37 -16.21 7.54 1.88
C VAL A 37 -15.59 8.81 2.45
N VAL A 38 -15.69 9.92 1.70
CA VAL A 38 -15.17 11.22 2.12
C VAL A 38 -15.94 11.71 3.35
N GLY A 39 -15.21 11.96 4.45
CA GLY A 39 -15.78 12.49 5.70
C GLY A 39 -16.16 11.44 6.75
N ALA A 40 -15.89 10.15 6.50
CA ALA A 40 -15.98 9.12 7.54
C ALA A 40 -14.96 9.42 8.66
N PRO A 41 -15.36 9.36 9.96
CA PRO A 41 -14.38 9.38 11.04
C PRO A 41 -13.44 8.18 10.88
N VAL A 42 -12.13 8.45 10.90
CA VAL A 42 -11.11 7.42 11.01
C VAL A 42 -10.99 7.14 12.50
N ASP A 43 -11.63 6.08 13.00
CA ASP A 43 -11.39 5.60 14.36
C ASP A 43 -9.99 4.98 14.42
N PRO A 44 -9.04 5.55 15.18
CA PRO A 44 -7.67 5.05 15.24
C PRO A 44 -7.55 3.72 16.01
N ASP A 45 -8.51 3.41 16.87
CA ASP A 45 -8.56 2.20 17.70
C ASP A 45 -9.94 1.54 17.49
N GLY A 46 -9.96 0.33 16.93
CA GLY A 46 -11.19 -0.36 16.51
C GLY A 46 -12.05 -0.88 17.66
N GLU A 47 -12.64 0.01 18.46
CA GLU A 47 -13.69 -0.31 19.43
C GLU A 47 -14.98 0.40 19.02
N THR A 48 -15.94 -0.40 18.54
CA THR A 48 -17.25 0.06 18.11
C THR A 48 -18.14 0.26 19.32
N GLU A 49 -18.44 1.50 19.69
CA GLU A 49 -19.71 1.83 20.35
C GLU A 49 -20.38 3.03 19.67
N THR A 50 -21.68 2.87 19.51
CA THR A 50 -22.56 3.53 18.56
C THR A 50 -22.98 4.90 19.09
N GLU A 51 -22.72 5.99 18.35
CA GLU A 51 -23.56 7.20 18.44
C GLU A 51 -23.73 7.83 17.06
N GLU A 52 -24.91 7.61 16.49
CA GLU A 52 -25.44 8.29 15.33
C GLU A 52 -25.50 9.80 15.59
N LYS A 53 -24.51 10.54 15.07
CA LYS A 53 -24.68 11.98 14.82
C LYS A 53 -24.77 12.19 13.33
N GLU A 54 -25.98 12.49 12.89
CA GLU A 54 -26.37 12.98 11.58
C GLU A 54 -25.30 13.94 11.02
N ARG A 55 -24.45 13.43 10.13
CA ARG A 55 -23.52 14.25 9.34
C ARG A 55 -23.94 14.12 7.89
N MET A 56 -24.07 15.27 7.23
CA MET A 56 -24.48 15.36 5.83
C MET A 56 -23.63 14.40 4.98
N ASN A 57 -24.22 13.28 4.59
CA ASN A 57 -23.58 12.19 3.86
C ASN A 57 -23.21 12.66 2.44
N SER A 58 -21.98 13.13 2.27
CA SER A 58 -21.31 13.00 0.99
C SER A 58 -20.95 11.52 0.80
N ASN A 59 -21.87 10.71 0.28
CA ASN A 59 -21.65 9.30 -0.10
C ASN A 59 -20.67 9.14 -1.30
N PHE A 60 -19.74 10.07 -1.48
CA PHE A 60 -18.75 9.98 -2.55
C PHE A 60 -17.60 9.07 -2.11
N PRO A 61 -17.17 8.14 -2.98
CA PRO A 61 -16.01 7.32 -2.67
C PRO A 61 -14.78 8.21 -2.44
N ALA A 62 -13.96 7.86 -1.47
CA ALA A 62 -12.72 8.59 -1.17
C ALA A 62 -11.61 8.24 -2.17
N PHE A 63 -11.61 7.00 -2.67
CA PHE A 63 -10.56 6.45 -3.51
C PHE A 63 -11.10 5.85 -4.81
N GLN A 64 -10.30 5.95 -5.87
CA GLN A 64 -10.46 5.20 -7.11
C GLN A 64 -9.34 4.17 -7.21
N VAL A 65 -9.68 2.90 -6.99
CA VAL A 65 -8.70 1.82 -7.00
C VAL A 65 -8.47 1.33 -8.42
N VAL A 66 -7.22 1.21 -8.81
CA VAL A 66 -6.75 0.56 -10.05
C VAL A 66 -5.60 -0.38 -9.70
N GLY A 67 -5.29 -1.34 -10.55
CA GLY A 67 -4.23 -2.27 -10.20
C GLY A 67 -3.86 -3.25 -11.27
N SER A 68 -2.75 -3.94 -11.07
CA SER A 68 -2.39 -5.08 -11.89
C SER A 68 -3.08 -6.35 -11.40
N ILE A 69 -3.16 -7.34 -12.28
CA ILE A 69 -3.55 -8.72 -11.96
C ILE A 69 -2.48 -9.67 -12.48
N SER A 70 -2.21 -10.74 -11.74
CA SER A 70 -1.25 -11.77 -12.13
C SER A 70 -1.82 -12.77 -13.12
N ASP A 71 -3.08 -13.17 -12.94
CA ASP A 71 -3.77 -14.13 -13.79
C ASP A 71 -5.13 -13.58 -14.27
N GLN A 72 -5.47 -13.91 -15.51
CA GLN A 72 -6.80 -13.60 -16.03
C GLN A 72 -7.83 -14.54 -15.40
N SER A 73 -8.85 -13.98 -14.75
CA SER A 73 -9.92 -14.73 -14.11
C SER A 73 -11.29 -14.14 -14.45
N ASP A 74 -12.32 -14.98 -14.51
CA ASP A 74 -13.71 -14.53 -14.65
C ASP A 74 -14.30 -13.94 -13.36
N GLU A 75 -13.50 -13.82 -12.29
CA GLU A 75 -13.95 -13.22 -11.04
C GLU A 75 -14.24 -11.72 -11.23
N ASN A 76 -15.49 -11.32 -11.01
CA ASN A 76 -15.89 -9.92 -11.10
C ASN A 76 -15.35 -9.12 -9.90
N ARG A 77 -14.56 -8.07 -10.17
CA ARG A 77 -14.00 -7.16 -9.15
C ARG A 77 -14.56 -5.74 -9.29
N PRO A 78 -15.83 -5.49 -8.90
CA PRO A 78 -16.47 -4.19 -9.09
C PRO A 78 -15.82 -3.05 -8.28
N TYR A 79 -14.94 -3.39 -7.32
CA TYR A 79 -14.19 -2.45 -6.49
C TYR A 79 -12.89 -1.96 -7.16
N VAL A 80 -12.48 -2.52 -8.30
CA VAL A 80 -11.34 -2.06 -9.09
C VAL A 80 -11.85 -1.40 -10.37
N LEU A 81 -11.48 -0.14 -10.61
CA LEU A 81 -11.93 0.64 -11.75
C LEU A 81 -11.22 0.23 -13.06
N GLU A 82 -9.92 -0.04 -12.99
CA GLU A 82 -9.10 -0.50 -14.11
C GLU A 82 -8.16 -1.61 -13.64
N GLU A 83 -8.23 -2.76 -14.31
CA GLU A 83 -7.32 -3.89 -14.15
C GLU A 83 -6.30 -3.90 -15.29
N TYR A 84 -5.04 -4.18 -14.95
CA TYR A 84 -3.93 -4.21 -15.89
C TYR A 84 -3.31 -5.61 -15.91
N LEU A 85 -3.43 -6.31 -17.03
CA LEU A 85 -2.86 -7.64 -17.22
C LEU A 85 -1.58 -7.53 -18.04
N GLN A 86 -0.47 -8.07 -17.51
CA GLN A 86 0.81 -8.23 -18.24
C GLN A 86 1.34 -6.96 -18.92
N LEU A 87 1.15 -5.78 -18.31
CA LEU A 87 1.74 -4.55 -18.84
C LEU A 87 3.26 -4.59 -18.73
N ASP A 88 3.93 -4.07 -19.76
CA ASP A 88 5.35 -3.78 -19.63
C ASP A 88 5.62 -2.51 -18.80
N ARG A 89 6.89 -2.22 -18.57
CA ARG A 89 7.33 -1.07 -17.77
C ARG A 89 6.97 0.27 -18.41
N ASP A 90 6.98 0.35 -19.73
CA ASP A 90 6.70 1.58 -20.48
C ASP A 90 5.20 1.88 -20.50
N GLU A 91 4.36 0.85 -20.46
CA GLU A 91 2.91 0.94 -20.33
C GLU A 91 2.46 1.19 -18.88
N LEU A 92 3.13 0.57 -17.91
CA LEU A 92 2.79 0.67 -16.49
C LEU A 92 3.17 2.04 -15.89
N LEU A 93 4.32 2.61 -16.27
CA LEU A 93 4.79 3.88 -15.69
C LEU A 93 3.78 5.03 -15.86
N PRO A 94 3.19 5.29 -17.04
CA PRO A 94 2.13 6.28 -17.19
C PRO A 94 0.93 6.05 -16.25
N LYS A 95 0.54 4.79 -16.01
CA LYS A 95 -0.54 4.45 -15.08
C LYS A 95 -0.17 4.80 -13.64
N LEU A 96 1.06 4.51 -13.20
CA LEU A 96 1.57 4.89 -11.87
C LEU A 96 1.69 6.42 -11.71
N MET A 97 2.10 7.12 -12.77
CA MET A 97 2.22 8.59 -12.78
C MET A 97 0.86 9.26 -12.59
N ASN A 98 -0.22 8.66 -13.09
CA ASN A 98 -1.59 9.14 -12.94
C ASN A 98 -2.23 8.84 -11.58
N CYS A 99 -1.57 8.09 -10.69
CA CYS A 99 -2.09 7.75 -9.36
C CYS A 99 -1.54 8.69 -8.26
N ASP A 100 -2.33 9.05 -7.26
CA ASP A 100 -1.87 9.80 -6.09
C ASP A 100 -1.12 8.90 -5.11
N VAL A 101 -1.56 7.65 -4.99
CA VAL A 101 -1.00 6.63 -4.09
C VAL A 101 -0.65 5.39 -4.89
N VAL A 102 0.52 4.82 -4.62
CA VAL A 102 1.00 3.58 -5.24
C VAL A 102 1.34 2.59 -4.13
N ILE A 103 0.62 1.48 -4.08
CA ILE A 103 0.80 0.42 -3.09
C ILE A 103 1.41 -0.79 -3.79
N TYR A 104 2.61 -1.17 -3.34
CA TYR A 104 3.28 -2.40 -3.77
C TYR A 104 3.35 -3.40 -2.62
N ASN A 105 2.64 -4.51 -2.76
CA ASN A 105 2.67 -5.65 -1.89
C ASN A 105 3.66 -6.70 -2.40
N ILE A 106 4.73 -6.89 -1.64
CA ILE A 106 5.79 -7.89 -1.87
C ILE A 106 5.76 -8.99 -0.80
N SER A 107 4.78 -8.96 0.13
CA SER A 107 4.74 -9.89 1.26
C SER A 107 4.37 -11.32 0.86
N GLN A 108 3.63 -11.49 -0.23
CA GLN A 108 3.09 -12.78 -0.68
C GLN A 108 3.91 -13.43 -1.81
N HIS A 109 4.52 -12.60 -2.67
CA HIS A 109 5.12 -13.02 -3.94
C HIS A 109 6.50 -12.37 -4.13
N ALA A 110 7.56 -13.17 -4.10
CA ALA A 110 8.95 -12.68 -4.12
C ALA A 110 9.38 -12.11 -5.48
N ASP A 111 8.75 -12.54 -6.56
CA ASP A 111 8.92 -12.02 -7.93
C ASP A 111 8.52 -10.54 -8.05
N GLN A 112 7.64 -10.05 -7.15
CA GLN A 112 7.19 -8.67 -7.13
C GLN A 112 8.25 -7.68 -6.61
N VAL A 113 9.34 -8.17 -6.00
CA VAL A 113 10.39 -7.31 -5.43
C VAL A 113 11.10 -6.50 -6.52
N GLU A 114 11.41 -7.11 -7.65
CA GLU A 114 12.12 -6.42 -8.75
C GLU A 114 11.23 -5.40 -9.45
N GLU A 115 9.94 -5.69 -9.62
CA GLU A 115 8.98 -4.73 -10.16
C GLU A 115 8.78 -3.56 -9.21
N ALA A 116 8.56 -3.82 -7.92
CA ALA A 116 8.40 -2.78 -6.90
C ALA A 116 9.64 -1.88 -6.82
N PHE A 117 10.84 -2.47 -6.94
CA PHE A 117 12.09 -1.71 -6.98
C PHE A 117 12.17 -0.80 -8.23
N TRP A 118 11.81 -1.32 -9.40
CA TRP A 118 11.74 -0.52 -10.61
C TRP A 118 10.72 0.61 -10.47
N ALA A 119 9.52 0.32 -9.98
CA ALA A 119 8.42 1.26 -9.88
C ALA A 119 8.77 2.45 -8.98
N VAL A 120 9.28 2.20 -7.77
CA VAL A 120 9.71 3.29 -6.87
C VAL A 120 10.86 4.10 -7.46
N SER A 121 11.80 3.45 -8.16
CA SER A 121 12.94 4.12 -8.80
C SER A 121 12.51 5.00 -9.97
N ALA A 122 11.58 4.52 -10.79
CA ALA A 122 11.04 5.25 -11.94
C ALA A 122 10.22 6.45 -11.48
N LEU A 123 9.38 6.28 -10.45
CA LEU A 123 8.62 7.37 -9.83
C LEU A 123 9.57 8.41 -9.22
N HIS A 124 10.56 7.97 -8.44
CA HIS A 124 11.57 8.87 -7.86
C HIS A 124 12.31 9.66 -8.93
N SER A 125 12.71 9.02 -10.04
CA SER A 125 13.40 9.68 -11.15
C SER A 125 12.53 10.69 -11.91
N LYS A 126 11.21 10.60 -11.77
CA LYS A 126 10.22 11.47 -12.43
C LYS A 126 9.54 12.42 -11.44
N MET A 127 10.02 12.53 -10.21
CA MET A 127 9.37 13.31 -9.15
C MET A 127 9.11 14.77 -9.53
N ASP A 128 10.02 15.39 -10.29
CA ASP A 128 9.89 16.80 -10.73
C ASP A 128 8.74 17.01 -11.73
N THR A 129 8.23 15.93 -12.32
CA THR A 129 7.13 15.95 -13.29
C THR A 129 5.77 15.65 -12.66
N PHE A 130 5.73 15.44 -11.34
CA PHE A 130 4.48 15.11 -10.67
C PHE A 130 3.49 16.29 -10.72
N PRO A 131 2.21 16.04 -11.06
CA PRO A 131 1.18 17.07 -11.01
C PRO A 131 0.82 17.49 -9.57
N GLY A 132 1.17 16.67 -8.58
CA GLY A 132 0.97 16.93 -7.17
C GLY A 132 1.71 15.91 -6.30
N PRO A 133 1.65 16.05 -4.96
CA PRO A 133 2.29 15.12 -4.04
C PRO A 133 1.84 13.67 -4.27
N LYS A 134 2.80 12.75 -4.28
CA LYS A 134 2.57 11.31 -4.46
C LYS A 134 3.05 10.52 -3.25
N MET A 135 2.33 9.45 -2.95
CA MET A 135 2.67 8.51 -1.88
C MET A 135 3.00 7.13 -2.45
N PHE A 136 4.10 6.54 -2.00
CA PHE A 136 4.46 5.15 -2.30
C PHE A 136 4.46 4.33 -1.01
N ILE A 137 3.70 3.24 -0.96
CA ILE A 137 3.59 2.35 0.19
C ILE A 137 4.10 0.97 -0.23
N LEU A 138 5.17 0.50 0.41
CA LEU A 138 5.67 -0.86 0.25
C LEU A 138 5.14 -1.73 1.39
N ILE A 139 4.31 -2.72 1.09
CA ILE A 139 3.94 -3.76 2.05
C ILE A 139 4.97 -4.88 1.95
N SER A 140 5.87 -4.88 2.93
CA SER A 140 6.92 -5.87 3.12
C SER A 140 6.47 -6.96 4.11
N THR A 141 7.40 -7.82 4.52
CA THR A 141 7.17 -9.01 5.34
C THR A 141 8.00 -8.99 6.62
N VAL A 142 7.46 -9.56 7.69
CA VAL A 142 8.16 -9.81 8.97
C VAL A 142 9.42 -10.65 8.79
N MET A 143 9.56 -11.37 7.68
CA MET A 143 10.78 -12.12 7.36
C MET A 143 12.02 -11.24 7.20
N THR A 144 11.86 -9.92 7.02
CA THR A 144 12.98 -8.96 7.07
C THR A 144 13.52 -8.72 8.48
N TRP A 145 12.82 -9.21 9.50
CA TRP A 145 13.22 -9.20 10.91
C TRP A 145 13.63 -10.57 11.45
N ALA A 146 13.36 -11.67 10.73
CA ALA A 146 13.40 -13.04 11.27
C ALA A 146 14.72 -13.51 11.90
N CYS A 147 15.87 -12.90 11.54
CA CYS A 147 17.17 -13.24 12.12
C CYS A 147 17.73 -12.13 13.02
N SER A 148 16.89 -11.16 13.41
CA SER A 148 17.25 -10.08 14.33
C SER A 148 17.45 -10.65 15.73
N LYS A 149 18.47 -10.14 16.44
CA LYS A 149 18.67 -10.52 17.84
C LYS A 149 17.61 -9.84 18.71
N PRO A 150 17.15 -10.47 19.80
CA PRO A 150 16.29 -9.83 20.80
C PRO A 150 16.84 -8.46 21.23
N VAL A 151 15.93 -7.58 21.64
CA VAL A 151 16.29 -6.23 22.11
C VAL A 151 17.19 -6.35 23.34
N ASP A 152 16.78 -7.22 24.27
CA ASP A 152 17.50 -7.63 25.46
C ASP A 152 17.73 -9.16 25.42
N PRO A 153 18.98 -9.66 25.57
CA PRO A 153 19.25 -11.09 25.69
C PRO A 153 18.63 -11.75 26.93
N ASP A 154 18.38 -10.99 28.01
CA ASP A 154 17.87 -11.50 29.28
C ASP A 154 16.33 -11.42 29.37
N ASP A 155 15.69 -10.70 28.44
CA ASP A 155 14.22 -10.60 28.31
C ASP A 155 13.78 -10.81 26.85
N LEU A 156 13.41 -12.06 26.54
CA LEU A 156 13.00 -12.49 25.19
C LEU A 156 11.57 -12.08 24.82
N GLU A 157 10.76 -11.63 25.79
CA GLU A 157 9.38 -11.21 25.56
C GLU A 157 9.29 -9.74 25.10
N LEU A 158 10.39 -8.99 25.22
CA LEU A 158 10.45 -7.61 24.75
C LEU A 158 10.19 -7.53 23.23
N PRO A 159 9.13 -6.82 22.81
CA PRO A 159 8.77 -6.76 21.40
C PRO A 159 9.79 -5.94 20.60
N PHE A 160 9.90 -6.29 19.31
CA PHE A 160 10.58 -5.43 18.36
C PHE A 160 9.76 -4.17 18.11
N THR A 161 10.42 -3.01 18.13
CA THR A 161 9.82 -1.72 17.79
C THR A 161 10.50 -1.11 16.57
N ASP A 162 9.81 -0.20 15.89
CA ASP A 162 10.38 0.48 14.72
C ASP A 162 11.60 1.36 15.06
N GLU A 163 11.84 1.69 16.33
CA GLU A 163 13.03 2.45 16.77
C GLU A 163 14.35 1.71 16.49
N ILE A 164 14.30 0.38 16.47
CA ILE A 164 15.45 -0.49 16.24
C ILE A 164 15.50 -1.05 14.81
N PHE A 165 14.78 -0.43 13.87
CA PHE A 165 14.71 -0.90 12.48
C PHE A 165 16.11 -1.01 11.78
N TRP A 166 17.11 -0.29 12.28
CA TRP A 166 18.48 -0.33 11.76
C TRP A 166 19.26 -1.58 12.21
N ARG A 167 18.83 -2.26 13.30
CA ARG A 167 19.44 -3.50 13.82
C ARG A 167 18.91 -4.77 13.14
N ARG A 168 17.94 -4.62 12.24
CA ARG A 168 17.21 -5.73 11.61
C ARG A 168 18.11 -6.63 10.79
N ARG A 169 17.84 -7.92 10.88
CA ARG A 169 18.44 -8.95 10.04
C ARG A 169 17.36 -9.82 9.43
N ALA A 170 17.30 -9.81 8.11
CA ALA A 170 16.39 -10.64 7.35
C ALA A 170 16.84 -12.10 7.35
N HIS A 171 15.87 -13.00 7.17
CA HIS A 171 16.15 -14.36 6.77
C HIS A 171 16.93 -14.38 5.44
N PRO A 172 17.87 -15.33 5.21
CA PRO A 172 18.69 -15.37 4.00
C PRO A 172 17.92 -15.30 2.67
N SER A 173 16.73 -15.89 2.60
CA SER A 173 15.86 -15.84 1.41
C SER A 173 15.19 -14.48 1.17
N PHE A 174 15.22 -13.57 2.15
CA PHE A 174 14.53 -12.27 2.12
C PHE A 174 15.51 -11.09 2.08
N LYS A 175 16.76 -11.32 1.67
CA LYS A 175 17.76 -10.26 1.50
C LYS A 175 17.32 -9.18 0.51
N GLN A 176 16.72 -9.58 -0.62
CA GLN A 176 16.22 -8.62 -1.61
C GLN A 176 15.09 -7.74 -1.04
N HIS A 177 14.25 -8.28 -0.16
CA HIS A 177 13.15 -7.53 0.47
C HIS A 177 13.71 -6.43 1.39
N ILE A 178 14.60 -6.77 2.33
CA ILE A 178 15.20 -5.78 3.24
C ILE A 178 16.04 -4.74 2.50
N ASP A 179 16.69 -5.13 1.40
CA ASP A 179 17.44 -4.19 0.56
C ASP A 179 16.52 -3.23 -0.18
N LEU A 180 15.38 -3.70 -0.69
CA LEU A 180 14.34 -2.85 -1.26
C LEU A 180 13.77 -1.89 -0.20
N GLU A 181 13.42 -2.36 0.99
CA GLU A 181 12.92 -1.50 2.09
C GLU A 181 13.88 -0.33 2.34
N LYS A 182 15.19 -0.60 2.47
CA LYS A 182 16.21 0.43 2.67
C LYS A 182 16.25 1.43 1.52
N ARG A 183 16.09 0.97 0.27
CA ARG A 183 16.06 1.84 -0.91
C ARG A 183 14.81 2.72 -0.92
N VAL A 184 13.64 2.18 -0.61
CA VAL A 184 12.38 2.94 -0.49
C VAL A 184 12.49 4.04 0.57
N VAL A 185 12.99 3.71 1.76
CA VAL A 185 13.22 4.69 2.85
C VAL A 185 14.22 5.76 2.43
N LYS A 186 15.28 5.39 1.71
CA LYS A 186 16.29 6.35 1.21
C LYS A 186 15.67 7.32 0.21
N MET A 187 14.86 6.83 -0.74
CA MET A 187 14.22 7.66 -1.77
C MET A 187 13.21 8.65 -1.19
N GLY A 188 12.46 8.26 -0.15
CA GLY A 188 11.50 9.16 0.52
C GLY A 188 12.14 10.33 1.27
N LYS A 189 13.46 10.29 1.51
CA LYS A 189 14.20 11.40 2.14
C LYS A 189 14.56 12.52 1.16
N THR A 190 14.48 12.31 -0.15
CA THR A 190 14.88 13.31 -1.16
C THR A 190 13.97 14.54 -1.12
N ASN A 191 12.65 14.37 -1.19
CA ASN A 191 11.69 15.44 -1.08
C ASN A 191 10.35 14.89 -0.57
N ARG A 192 10.21 14.79 0.74
CA ARG A 192 9.06 14.16 1.39
C ARG A 192 7.72 14.87 1.11
N THR A 193 7.74 16.17 0.78
CA THR A 193 6.51 16.92 0.46
C THR A 193 5.98 16.61 -0.94
N LEU A 194 6.85 16.21 -1.86
CA LEU A 194 6.48 15.86 -3.23
C LEU A 194 6.34 14.34 -3.43
N PHE A 195 7.24 13.56 -2.82
CA PHE A 195 7.25 12.11 -2.89
C PHE A 195 7.50 11.52 -1.51
N SER A 196 6.42 11.05 -0.88
CA SER A 196 6.47 10.38 0.42
C SER A 196 6.52 8.87 0.24
N THR A 197 7.38 8.19 0.99
CA THR A 197 7.48 6.73 0.94
C THR A 197 7.28 6.13 2.32
N TYR A 198 6.59 4.98 2.37
CA TYR A 198 6.32 4.22 3.57
C TYR A 198 6.65 2.75 3.35
N VAL A 199 7.11 2.08 4.40
CA VAL A 199 7.35 0.64 4.43
C VAL A 199 6.51 0.08 5.57
N VAL A 200 5.63 -0.85 5.25
CA VAL A 200 4.81 -1.58 6.22
C VAL A 200 5.39 -2.99 6.32
N ALA A 201 6.09 -3.30 7.40
CA ALA A 201 6.58 -4.65 7.66
C ALA A 201 5.43 -5.49 8.23
N SER A 202 4.63 -6.08 7.35
CA SER A 202 3.46 -6.87 7.77
C SER A 202 3.87 -8.17 8.46
N GLY A 203 3.12 -8.57 9.49
CA GLY A 203 3.21 -9.90 10.08
C GLY A 203 2.90 -11.00 9.06
N LEU A 204 2.96 -12.25 9.50
CA LEU A 204 2.38 -13.32 8.68
C LEU A 204 0.86 -13.15 8.69
N GLN A 205 0.29 -12.84 7.52
CA GLN A 205 -1.15 -12.74 7.35
C GLN A 205 -1.75 -14.16 7.41
N TYR A 206 -2.86 -14.33 8.14
CA TYR A 206 -3.66 -15.56 8.15
C TYR A 206 -5.15 -15.28 8.40
N GLY A 207 -6.04 -16.11 7.85
CA GLY A 207 -7.50 -15.96 7.93
C GLY A 207 -8.24 -16.35 6.64
N MET A 208 -9.57 -16.45 6.65
CA MET A 208 -10.52 -16.48 5.51
C MET A 208 -10.05 -17.03 4.13
N GLY A 209 -9.27 -18.11 4.09
CA GLY A 209 -8.79 -18.72 2.84
C GLY A 209 -7.41 -18.26 2.35
N GLU A 210 -6.55 -17.77 3.25
CA GLU A 210 -5.22 -17.20 2.95
C GLU A 210 -4.14 -18.16 2.50
N GLN A 211 -3.21 -17.67 1.68
CA GLN A 211 -2.03 -18.34 1.13
C GLN A 211 -1.38 -19.42 2.02
N VAL A 212 -0.56 -19.03 3.00
CA VAL A 212 0.42 -19.94 3.63
C VAL A 212 -0.25 -20.94 4.56
N PHE A 213 -1.28 -20.52 5.30
CA PHE A 213 -2.01 -21.40 6.21
C PHE A 213 -3.32 -21.93 5.63
N HIS A 214 -3.59 -21.71 4.35
CA HIS A 214 -4.82 -22.20 3.69
C HIS A 214 -5.06 -23.68 3.99
N PHE A 215 -3.99 -24.46 3.85
CA PHE A 215 -4.03 -25.90 4.04
C PHE A 215 -4.40 -26.31 5.48
N PHE A 216 -4.00 -25.52 6.48
CA PHE A 216 -4.24 -25.84 7.89
C PHE A 216 -5.63 -25.42 8.38
N PHE A 217 -6.31 -24.52 7.67
CA PHE A 217 -7.63 -24.00 8.04
C PHE A 217 -8.77 -24.53 7.15
N LYS A 218 -8.55 -25.65 6.45
CA LYS A 218 -9.58 -26.39 5.70
C LYS A 218 -10.33 -27.40 6.55
#